data_AF-A0A6I4M9A8-F1
#
_entry.id   AF-A0A6I4M9A8-F1
#
_cell.length_a   1.000
_cell.length_b   1.000
_cell.length_c   1.000
_cell.angle_alpha   90.00
_cell.angle_beta   90.00
_cell.angle_gamma   90.00
#
_symmetry.space_group_name_H-M   'P 1'
#
loop_
_entity.id
_entity.type
_entity.pdbx_description
1 polymer ?
#
loop_
_entity_poly.entity_id
_entity_poly.type
_entity_poly.pdbx_seq_one_letter_code
_entity_poly.pdbx_strand_id
1 'polypeptide(L)'
;MGDPVTVWPCANCGRPVPQPVGAVRAVRYCQDNDGACAREARDRRERGRDAPGLTGQVASTWEMVERLEKAADLLADSLTSELSVAGVERRVAEVRAEAARELAIAQSERDASQRKAEEAWQEASSARGRADAAEKAASDAREEARLATAKRDAAQQAWEEAHQIAQQSMTAKLAAESERDRIAARETELLAALEAARAELVGLHAKLAEAEGAAESQRVEAAVAKQGAEDLRNAMRDTEAQRQHAMQAASKAEAERAAALRAQSEAEAEVVRANARAEDAAKERDAAQARAEAATGERDELTAKINDQAVQLRQLSQSVAEQQAALSALAEERDAARAEADRARRQIDQLTHNTLSSSIPPGGRLSGGSPVPPPGFANGPGGARPPMTPVAGAGAPLSAPVPPGGQGTSGIHGGPPPGSSQSGGHMLPPPAAGGPPSPVTGPPAGEPPLPTRPLNGADREDPLFTGP
;
A
#
# COMPACT_ATOMS: atom_id res chain seq x y z
N MET A 1 166.97 -111.82 -4.88
CA MET A 1 168.35 -111.45 -4.50
C MET A 1 168.23 -110.27 -3.55
N GLY A 2 169.02 -110.20 -2.47
CA GLY A 2 168.89 -109.09 -1.52
C GLY A 2 169.40 -107.79 -2.15
N ASP A 3 168.58 -106.74 -2.11
CA ASP A 3 169.03 -105.39 -2.49
C ASP A 3 170.26 -105.00 -1.66
N PRO A 4 171.21 -104.25 -2.24
CA PRO A 4 172.33 -103.73 -1.49
C PRO A 4 171.81 -102.76 -0.44
N VAL A 5 171.72 -103.22 0.82
CA VAL A 5 171.46 -102.35 1.97
C VAL A 5 172.48 -101.23 1.91
N THR A 6 172.03 -100.01 1.62
CA THR A 6 172.91 -98.86 1.50
C THR A 6 173.44 -98.55 2.89
N VAL A 7 174.65 -98.99 3.16
CA VAL A 7 175.31 -98.76 4.45
C VAL A 7 175.94 -97.37 4.43
N TRP A 8 175.49 -96.49 5.32
CA TRP A 8 176.08 -95.16 5.49
C TRP A 8 176.93 -95.12 6.76
N PRO A 9 178.08 -94.43 6.77
CA PRO A 9 178.85 -94.25 8.00
C PRO A 9 178.05 -93.38 8.99
N CYS A 10 177.98 -93.83 10.24
CA CYS A 10 177.37 -93.10 11.35
C CYS A 10 177.98 -91.71 11.48
N ALA A 11 177.16 -90.66 11.45
CA ALA A 11 177.63 -89.28 11.47
C ALA A 11 178.36 -88.85 12.77
N ASN A 12 178.42 -89.72 13.79
CA ASN A 12 179.20 -89.50 15.01
C ASN A 12 180.51 -90.33 15.06
N CYS A 13 180.43 -91.64 14.80
CA CYS A 13 181.52 -92.58 15.04
C CYS A 13 182.02 -93.33 13.80
N GLY A 14 181.49 -93.03 12.62
CA GLY A 14 181.89 -93.66 11.34
C GLY A 14 181.43 -95.12 11.15
N ARG A 15 180.90 -95.79 12.18
CA ARG A 15 180.44 -97.18 12.07
C ARG A 15 179.37 -97.35 10.98
N PRO A 16 179.37 -98.45 10.22
CA PRO A 16 178.35 -98.73 9.21
C PRO A 16 176.94 -98.80 9.82
N VAL A 17 176.00 -97.99 9.32
CA VAL A 17 174.58 -97.99 9.69
C VAL A 17 173.75 -98.47 8.49
N PRO A 18 172.96 -99.55 8.63
CA PRO A 18 172.08 -100.01 7.56
C PRO A 18 170.89 -99.05 7.38
N GLN A 19 170.64 -98.61 6.15
CA GLN A 19 169.45 -97.82 5.83
C GLN A 19 168.23 -98.72 5.58
N PRO A 20 167.06 -98.43 6.17
CA PRO A 20 165.82 -99.14 5.87
C PRO A 20 165.31 -98.78 4.47
N VAL A 21 165.16 -99.79 3.61
CA VAL A 21 164.61 -99.62 2.25
C VAL A 21 163.16 -99.10 2.30
N GLY A 22 162.89 -98.02 1.56
CA GLY A 22 161.56 -97.41 1.47
C GLY A 22 161.21 -96.38 2.55
N ALA A 23 162.08 -96.14 3.54
CA ALA A 23 161.85 -95.07 4.51
C ALA A 23 162.15 -93.68 3.92
N VAL A 24 161.27 -92.70 4.17
CA VAL A 24 161.42 -91.31 3.70
C VAL A 24 162.59 -90.58 4.40
N ARG A 25 163.13 -91.11 5.51
CA ARG A 25 164.24 -90.52 6.26
C ARG A 25 165.41 -91.48 6.40
N ALA A 26 166.60 -90.99 6.06
CA ALA A 26 167.85 -91.72 6.30
C ALA A 26 168.23 -91.73 7.79
N VAL A 27 168.55 -92.92 8.31
CA VAL A 27 169.04 -93.14 9.68
C VAL A 27 170.49 -92.67 9.78
N ARG A 28 170.71 -91.49 10.36
CA ARG A 28 172.04 -90.82 10.39
C ARG A 28 173.01 -91.31 11.48
N TYR A 29 172.54 -92.08 12.47
CA TYR A 29 173.33 -92.53 13.61
C TYR A 29 173.05 -94.01 13.92
N CYS A 30 174.06 -94.76 14.38
CA CYS A 30 173.87 -96.14 14.81
C CYS A 30 172.97 -96.23 16.05
N GLN A 31 172.05 -97.21 16.06
CA GLN A 31 171.12 -97.42 17.18
C GLN A 31 171.72 -98.28 18.30
N ASP A 32 172.73 -99.09 17.98
CA ASP A 32 173.34 -100.21 18.74
C ASP A 32 173.95 -99.88 20.13
N ASN A 33 173.69 -98.69 20.66
CA ASN A 33 174.23 -98.20 21.93
C ASN A 33 173.21 -97.27 22.61
N ASP A 34 171.93 -97.65 22.62
CA ASP A 34 170.77 -96.85 23.05
C ASP A 34 170.70 -95.44 22.42
N GLY A 35 171.16 -95.27 21.19
CA GLY A 35 171.28 -93.96 20.55
C GLY A 35 172.34 -93.04 21.16
N ALA A 36 173.33 -93.56 21.91
CA ALA A 36 174.42 -92.77 22.47
C ALA A 36 175.20 -91.97 21.42
N CYS A 37 175.35 -92.48 20.19
CA CYS A 37 175.95 -91.69 19.09
C CYS A 37 175.09 -90.51 18.63
N ALA A 38 173.76 -90.61 18.73
CA ALA A 38 172.86 -89.49 18.43
C ALA A 38 172.87 -88.46 19.58
N ARG A 39 172.94 -88.93 20.84
CA ARG A 39 173.14 -88.09 22.04
C ARG A 39 174.49 -87.39 22.02
N GLU A 40 175.61 -88.10 21.90
CA GLU A 40 176.95 -87.51 21.90
C GLU A 40 177.14 -86.51 20.73
N ALA A 41 176.54 -86.77 19.57
CA ALA A 41 176.50 -85.80 18.48
C ALA A 41 175.65 -84.56 18.81
N ARG A 42 174.55 -84.72 19.57
CA ARG A 42 173.77 -83.61 20.13
C ARG A 42 174.58 -82.86 21.19
N ASP A 43 175.23 -83.53 22.14
CA ASP A 43 176.06 -82.94 23.18
C ASP A 43 177.30 -82.23 22.62
N ARG A 44 177.86 -82.73 21.49
CA ARG A 44 178.94 -82.07 20.75
C ARG A 44 178.44 -80.85 19.99
N ARG A 45 177.21 -80.87 19.44
CA ARG A 45 176.54 -79.69 18.89
C ARG A 45 176.17 -78.67 19.96
N GLU A 46 175.74 -79.10 21.14
CA GLU A 46 175.44 -78.23 22.28
C GLU A 46 176.69 -77.53 22.81
N ARG A 47 177.79 -78.25 22.99
CA ARG A 47 179.10 -77.59 23.28
C ARG A 47 179.59 -76.67 22.15
N GLY A 48 179.18 -76.93 20.91
CA GLY A 48 179.44 -76.04 19.77
C GLY A 48 178.46 -74.85 19.68
N ARG A 49 177.32 -74.90 20.37
CA ARG A 49 176.26 -73.87 20.38
C ARG A 49 176.70 -72.65 21.19
N ASP A 50 177.43 -72.89 22.28
CA ASP A 50 178.02 -71.85 23.14
C ASP A 50 179.43 -71.40 22.69
N ALA A 51 179.96 -71.97 21.60
CA ALA A 51 181.28 -71.63 21.08
C ALA A 51 181.24 -70.34 20.23
N PRO A 52 181.99 -69.28 20.60
CA PRO A 52 181.96 -68.01 19.87
C PRO A 52 182.56 -68.14 18.46
N GLY A 53 181.79 -67.74 17.44
CA GLY A 53 182.23 -67.67 16.04
C GLY A 53 181.38 -68.51 15.08
N LEU A 54 182.00 -68.88 13.94
CA LEU A 54 181.32 -69.56 12.83
C LEU A 54 180.67 -70.90 13.23
N THR A 55 181.22 -71.60 14.22
CA THR A 55 180.71 -72.90 14.68
C THR A 55 179.33 -72.78 15.33
N GLY A 56 179.10 -71.75 16.16
CA GLY A 56 177.80 -71.47 16.75
C GLY A 56 176.77 -71.04 15.70
N GLN A 57 177.20 -70.29 14.68
CA GLN A 57 176.35 -69.92 13.55
C GLN A 57 175.89 -71.15 12.75
N VAL A 58 176.82 -72.07 12.43
CA VAL A 58 176.47 -73.33 11.76
C VAL A 58 175.55 -74.21 12.63
N ALA A 59 175.77 -74.29 13.94
CA ALA A 59 174.87 -75.01 14.84
C ALA A 59 173.44 -74.41 14.83
N SER A 60 173.32 -73.08 14.81
CA SER A 60 172.05 -72.36 14.71
C SER A 60 171.33 -72.60 13.36
N THR A 61 172.06 -72.61 12.24
CA THR A 61 171.44 -72.91 10.93
C THR A 61 170.92 -74.34 10.83
N TRP A 62 171.60 -75.33 11.44
CA TRP A 62 171.07 -76.69 11.52
C TRP A 62 169.79 -76.80 12.36
N GLU A 63 169.67 -76.05 13.45
CA GLU A 63 168.43 -76.02 14.24
C GLU A 63 167.29 -75.33 13.46
N MET A 64 167.60 -74.31 12.67
CA MET A 64 166.63 -73.69 11.76
C MET A 64 166.16 -74.69 10.68
N VAL A 65 167.06 -75.51 10.13
CA VAL A 65 166.71 -76.59 9.21
C VAL A 65 165.83 -77.65 9.88
N GLU A 66 166.14 -78.10 11.11
CA GLU A 66 165.31 -79.08 11.84
C GLU A 66 163.91 -78.53 12.16
N ARG A 67 163.80 -77.22 12.45
CA ARG A 67 162.50 -76.54 12.59
C ARG A 67 161.74 -76.44 11.27
N LEU A 68 162.42 -76.20 10.14
CA LEU A 68 161.83 -76.17 8.81
C LEU A 68 161.38 -77.55 8.33
N GLU A 69 162.17 -78.61 8.56
CA GLU A 69 161.79 -80.00 8.31
C GLU A 69 160.52 -80.35 9.10
N LYS A 70 160.48 -80.05 10.41
CA LYS A 70 159.30 -80.29 11.24
C LYS A 70 158.07 -79.47 10.84
N ALA A 71 158.26 -78.25 10.33
CA ALA A 71 157.17 -77.46 9.77
C ALA A 71 156.66 -78.05 8.44
N ALA A 72 157.56 -78.55 7.59
CA ALA A 72 157.22 -79.24 6.35
C ALA A 72 156.48 -80.56 6.62
N ASP A 73 156.84 -81.31 7.66
CA ASP A 73 156.11 -82.50 8.11
C ASP A 73 154.67 -82.17 8.52
N LEU A 74 154.47 -81.16 9.37
CA LEU A 74 153.14 -80.73 9.81
C LEU A 74 152.27 -80.22 8.65
N LEU A 75 152.89 -79.56 7.66
CA LEU A 75 152.22 -79.14 6.42
C LEU A 75 151.90 -80.34 5.51
N ALA A 76 152.77 -81.34 5.43
CA ALA A 76 152.54 -82.56 4.66
C ALA A 76 151.42 -83.41 5.29
N ASP A 77 151.38 -83.53 6.61
CA ASP A 77 150.31 -84.21 7.34
C ASP A 77 148.99 -83.44 7.23
N SER A 78 149.00 -82.10 7.34
CA SER A 78 147.78 -81.31 7.15
C SER A 78 147.25 -81.44 5.72
N LEU A 79 148.11 -81.26 4.72
CA LEU A 79 147.74 -81.43 3.30
C LEU A 79 147.27 -82.86 3.00
N THR A 80 147.92 -83.88 3.54
CA THR A 80 147.48 -85.27 3.37
C THR A 80 146.13 -85.50 4.04
N SER A 81 145.87 -84.91 5.21
CA SER A 81 144.58 -85.03 5.90
C SER A 81 143.44 -84.32 5.14
N GLU A 82 143.68 -83.12 4.58
CA GLU A 82 142.68 -82.34 3.86
C GLU A 82 142.46 -82.80 2.41
N LEU A 83 143.52 -83.26 1.72
CA LEU A 83 143.47 -83.77 0.35
C LEU A 83 143.21 -85.29 0.27
N SER A 84 143.20 -86.00 1.40
CA SER A 84 142.70 -87.38 1.44
C SER A 84 141.25 -87.43 0.96
N VAL A 85 140.83 -88.58 0.39
CA VAL A 85 139.43 -88.78 -0.04
C VAL A 85 138.45 -88.45 1.08
N ALA A 86 138.73 -88.88 2.32
CA ALA A 86 137.92 -88.58 3.49
C ALA A 86 137.92 -87.08 3.90
N GLY A 87 139.02 -86.36 3.66
CA GLY A 87 139.11 -84.91 3.86
C GLY A 87 138.26 -84.14 2.85
N VAL A 88 138.38 -84.49 1.57
CA VAL A 88 137.58 -83.92 0.48
C VAL A 88 136.10 -84.25 0.66
N GLU A 89 135.74 -85.49 1.00
CA GLU A 89 134.36 -85.87 1.29
C GLU A 89 133.78 -85.09 2.47
N ARG A 90 134.57 -84.83 3.53
CA ARG A 90 134.15 -83.98 4.65
C ARG A 90 133.88 -82.54 4.20
N ARG A 91 134.77 -81.93 3.41
CA ARG A 91 134.56 -80.56 2.87
C ARG A 91 133.37 -80.50 1.91
N VAL A 92 133.18 -81.52 1.07
CA VAL A 92 132.00 -81.63 0.20
C VAL A 92 130.72 -81.81 1.02
N ALA A 93 130.74 -82.57 2.12
CA ALA A 93 129.61 -82.71 3.02
C ALA A 93 129.31 -81.40 3.78
N GLU A 94 130.33 -80.68 4.22
CA GLU A 94 130.24 -79.35 4.85
C GLU A 94 129.61 -78.33 3.90
N VAL A 95 130.14 -78.18 2.69
CA VAL A 95 129.60 -77.29 1.64
C VAL A 95 128.18 -77.71 1.21
N ARG A 96 127.87 -79.01 1.12
CA ARG A 96 126.50 -79.48 0.87
C ARG A 96 125.56 -79.14 2.02
N ALA A 97 126.01 -79.21 3.26
CA ALA A 97 125.23 -78.83 4.43
C ALA A 97 125.05 -77.30 4.51
N GLU A 98 126.03 -76.51 4.09
CA GLU A 98 125.94 -75.05 3.94
C GLU A 98 124.92 -74.68 2.86
N ALA A 99 125.06 -75.21 1.64
CA ALA A 99 124.11 -74.99 0.55
C ALA A 99 122.69 -75.44 0.91
N ALA A 100 122.53 -76.53 1.67
CA ALA A 100 121.23 -76.96 2.18
C ALA A 100 120.65 -76.00 3.23
N ARG A 101 121.48 -75.41 4.10
CA ARG A 101 121.07 -74.35 5.04
C ARG A 101 120.65 -73.08 4.30
N GLU A 102 121.44 -72.63 3.33
CA GLU A 102 121.14 -71.45 2.51
C GLU A 102 119.84 -71.64 1.70
N LEU A 103 119.64 -72.81 1.09
CA LEU A 103 118.40 -73.11 0.38
C LEU A 103 117.18 -73.16 1.31
N ALA A 104 117.32 -73.72 2.52
CA ALA A 104 116.26 -73.70 3.52
C ALA A 104 115.92 -72.28 4.00
N ILE A 105 116.94 -71.42 4.19
CA ILE A 105 116.74 -69.99 4.49
C ILE A 105 115.98 -69.32 3.34
N ALA A 106 116.47 -69.43 2.09
CA ALA A 106 115.84 -68.81 0.92
C ALA A 106 114.41 -69.30 0.66
N GLN A 107 114.10 -70.57 0.96
CA GLN A 107 112.73 -71.09 0.94
C GLN A 107 111.89 -70.45 2.05
N SER A 108 112.38 -70.42 3.29
CA SER A 108 111.65 -69.80 4.41
C SER A 108 111.39 -68.29 4.21
N GLU A 109 112.33 -67.57 3.59
CA GLU A 109 112.21 -66.16 3.21
C GLU A 109 111.21 -65.96 2.07
N ARG A 110 111.21 -66.84 1.06
CA ARG A 110 110.19 -66.83 -0.01
C ARG A 110 108.80 -67.06 0.57
N ASP A 111 108.63 -68.07 1.40
CA ASP A 111 107.33 -68.42 1.99
C ASP A 111 106.84 -67.30 2.94
N ALA A 112 107.75 -66.68 3.70
CA ALA A 112 107.44 -65.51 4.51
C ALA A 112 107.06 -64.28 3.65
N SER A 113 107.68 -64.11 2.49
CA SER A 113 107.35 -63.03 1.54
C SER A 113 106.01 -63.27 0.85
N GLN A 114 105.69 -64.53 0.51
CA GLN A 114 104.39 -64.92 -0.05
C GLN A 114 103.27 -64.68 0.97
N ARG A 115 103.42 -65.13 2.22
CA ARG A 115 102.42 -64.85 3.28
C ARG A 115 102.20 -63.34 3.49
N LYS A 116 103.27 -62.54 3.58
CA LYS A 116 103.16 -61.08 3.67
C LYS A 116 102.45 -60.45 2.47
N ALA A 117 102.66 -60.98 1.27
CA ALA A 117 101.95 -60.52 0.07
C ALA A 117 100.47 -60.89 0.11
N GLU A 118 100.13 -62.11 0.53
CA GLU A 118 98.74 -62.57 0.71
C GLU A 118 98.01 -61.76 1.79
N GLU A 119 98.65 -61.51 2.93
CA GLU A 119 98.16 -60.64 4.01
C GLU A 119 97.88 -59.22 3.47
N ALA A 120 98.85 -58.60 2.78
CA ALA A 120 98.67 -57.29 2.17
C ALA A 120 97.55 -57.24 1.10
N TRP A 121 97.37 -58.32 0.32
CA TRP A 121 96.26 -58.45 -0.63
C TRP A 121 94.91 -58.58 0.08
N GLN A 122 94.82 -59.34 1.17
CA GLN A 122 93.61 -59.47 1.98
C GLN A 122 93.26 -58.14 2.67
N GLU A 123 94.24 -57.45 3.24
CA GLU A 123 94.07 -56.12 3.83
C GLU A 123 93.58 -55.12 2.78
N ALA A 124 94.23 -55.04 1.61
CA ALA A 124 93.85 -54.15 0.52
C ALA A 124 92.45 -54.46 -0.04
N SER A 125 92.09 -55.75 -0.17
CA SER A 125 90.75 -56.18 -0.57
C SER A 125 89.70 -55.76 0.48
N SER A 126 89.97 -55.96 1.76
CA SER A 126 89.09 -55.54 2.85
C SER A 126 88.94 -54.01 2.92
N ALA A 127 90.00 -53.26 2.63
CA ALA A 127 90.01 -51.80 2.60
C ALA A 127 89.16 -51.26 1.44
N ARG A 128 89.27 -51.87 0.25
CA ARG A 128 88.38 -51.57 -0.89
C ARG A 128 86.93 -51.88 -0.56
N GLY A 129 86.63 -53.05 0.01
CA GLY A 129 85.27 -53.39 0.43
C GLY A 129 84.67 -52.41 1.45
N ARG A 130 85.47 -51.90 2.39
CA ARG A 130 85.06 -50.82 3.31
C ARG A 130 84.83 -49.48 2.59
N ALA A 131 85.67 -49.13 1.62
CA ALA A 131 85.51 -47.91 0.83
C ALA A 131 84.24 -47.96 -0.05
N ASP A 132 84.01 -49.05 -0.78
CA ASP A 132 82.82 -49.25 -1.62
C ASP A 132 81.53 -49.23 -0.79
N ALA A 133 81.55 -49.78 0.43
CA ALA A 133 80.43 -49.74 1.35
C ALA A 133 80.18 -48.32 1.89
N ALA A 134 81.24 -47.57 2.21
CA ALA A 134 81.13 -46.18 2.65
C ALA A 134 80.65 -45.24 1.53
N GLU A 135 81.07 -45.48 0.27
CA GLU A 135 80.59 -44.71 -0.89
C GLU A 135 79.10 -44.96 -1.15
N LYS A 136 78.64 -46.21 -1.08
CA LYS A 136 77.22 -46.55 -1.19
C LYS A 136 76.39 -45.88 -0.09
N ALA A 137 76.80 -46.03 1.18
CA ALA A 137 76.13 -45.38 2.30
C ALA A 137 76.10 -43.84 2.16
N ALA A 138 77.17 -43.24 1.65
CA ALA A 138 77.21 -41.80 1.37
C ALA A 138 76.32 -41.39 0.17
N SER A 139 76.12 -42.27 -0.81
CA SER A 139 75.18 -42.06 -1.92
C SER A 139 73.73 -42.15 -1.42
N ASP A 140 73.39 -43.19 -0.66
CA ASP A 140 72.06 -43.41 -0.12
C ASP A 140 71.65 -42.26 0.81
N ALA A 141 72.55 -41.82 1.69
CA ALA A 141 72.32 -40.66 2.56
C ALA A 141 72.12 -39.33 1.80
N ARG A 142 72.74 -39.17 0.61
CA ARG A 142 72.53 -38.00 -0.25
C ARG A 142 71.16 -38.05 -0.93
N GLU A 143 70.71 -39.22 -1.39
CA GLU A 143 69.35 -39.37 -1.94
C GLU A 143 68.27 -39.18 -0.87
N GLU A 144 68.48 -39.71 0.34
CA GLU A 144 67.57 -39.45 1.46
C GLU A 144 67.51 -37.95 1.81
N ALA A 145 68.67 -37.26 1.87
CA ALA A 145 68.71 -35.82 2.09
C ALA A 145 68.04 -35.02 0.96
N ARG A 146 68.15 -35.45 -0.30
CA ARG A 146 67.43 -34.86 -1.46
C ARG A 146 65.93 -35.03 -1.30
N LEU A 147 65.46 -36.24 -0.98
CA LEU A 147 64.05 -36.54 -0.76
C LEU A 147 63.46 -35.80 0.44
N ALA A 148 64.21 -35.68 1.54
CA ALA A 148 63.82 -34.88 2.70
C ALA A 148 63.69 -33.38 2.36
N THR A 149 64.65 -32.85 1.59
CA THR A 149 64.61 -31.46 1.11
C THR A 149 63.41 -31.23 0.21
N ALA A 150 63.18 -32.09 -0.79
CA ALA A 150 62.04 -32.01 -1.69
C ALA A 150 60.68 -32.08 -0.96
N LYS A 151 60.56 -32.93 0.08
CA LYS A 151 59.38 -32.99 0.95
C LYS A 151 59.15 -31.69 1.73
N ARG A 152 60.22 -31.10 2.29
CA ARG A 152 60.14 -29.81 2.98
C ARG A 152 59.70 -28.69 2.03
N ASP A 153 60.29 -28.63 0.84
CA ASP A 153 60.02 -27.57 -0.13
C ASP A 153 58.59 -27.68 -0.69
N ALA A 154 58.10 -28.91 -0.94
CA ALA A 154 56.70 -29.16 -1.29
C ALA A 154 55.72 -28.79 -0.15
N ALA A 155 56.08 -29.08 1.11
CA ALA A 155 55.27 -28.68 2.27
C ALA A 155 55.24 -27.15 2.46
N GLN A 156 56.35 -26.46 2.17
CA GLN A 156 56.41 -25.00 2.18
C GLN A 156 55.55 -24.39 1.06
N GLN A 157 55.63 -24.91 -0.17
CA GLN A 157 54.76 -24.47 -1.27
C GLN A 157 53.28 -24.66 -0.93
N ALA A 158 52.89 -25.83 -0.41
CA ALA A 158 51.51 -26.07 0.03
C ALA A 158 51.05 -25.12 1.15
N TRP A 159 51.96 -24.72 2.05
CA TRP A 159 51.66 -23.72 3.09
C TRP A 159 51.51 -22.31 2.50
N GLU A 160 52.38 -21.91 1.57
CA GLU A 160 52.29 -20.63 0.87
C GLU A 160 51.02 -20.52 0.03
N GLU A 161 50.65 -21.58 -0.70
CA GLU A 161 49.38 -21.68 -1.43
C GLU A 161 48.17 -21.60 -0.48
N ALA A 162 48.17 -22.37 0.61
CA ALA A 162 47.11 -22.31 1.61
C ALA A 162 46.99 -20.91 2.25
N HIS A 163 48.11 -20.23 2.47
CA HIS A 163 48.12 -18.86 2.98
C HIS A 163 47.56 -17.86 1.96
N GLN A 164 47.91 -17.98 0.68
CA GLN A 164 47.34 -17.16 -0.39
C GLN A 164 45.83 -17.39 -0.55
N ILE A 165 45.37 -18.65 -0.52
CA ILE A 165 43.94 -19.00 -0.55
C ILE A 165 43.22 -18.42 0.67
N ALA A 166 43.82 -18.49 1.86
CA ALA A 166 43.25 -17.90 3.07
C ALA A 166 43.13 -16.36 2.95
N GLN A 167 44.17 -15.68 2.46
CA GLN A 167 44.14 -14.23 2.19
C GLN A 167 43.06 -13.86 1.16
N GLN A 168 42.98 -14.57 0.04
CA GLN A 168 41.94 -14.39 -0.98
C GLN A 168 40.53 -14.61 -0.40
N SER A 169 40.36 -15.61 0.47
CA SER A 169 39.07 -15.85 1.13
C SER A 169 38.68 -14.72 2.08
N MET A 170 39.65 -14.09 2.75
CA MET A 170 39.43 -12.94 3.63
C MET A 170 39.05 -11.69 2.81
N THR A 171 39.76 -11.40 1.71
CA THR A 171 39.40 -10.26 0.85
C THR A 171 38.04 -10.45 0.18
N ALA A 172 37.71 -11.67 -0.24
CA ALA A 172 36.38 -12.01 -0.78
C ALA A 172 35.26 -11.85 0.27
N LYS A 173 35.50 -12.25 1.53
CA LYS A 173 34.55 -12.03 2.65
C LYS A 173 34.32 -10.54 2.90
N LEU A 174 35.39 -9.74 3.01
CA LEU A 174 35.29 -8.30 3.21
C LEU A 174 34.57 -7.60 2.05
N ALA A 175 34.81 -8.03 0.80
CA ALA A 175 34.07 -7.53 -0.36
C ALA A 175 32.57 -7.87 -0.27
N ALA A 176 32.22 -9.11 0.09
CA ALA A 176 30.84 -9.55 0.27
C ALA A 176 30.14 -8.91 1.49
N GLU A 177 30.88 -8.51 2.51
CA GLU A 177 30.40 -7.68 3.62
C GLU A 177 30.09 -6.27 3.13
N SER A 178 31.03 -5.61 2.44
CA SER A 178 30.81 -4.27 1.90
C SER A 178 29.64 -4.18 0.89
N GLU A 179 29.36 -5.26 0.15
CA GLU A 179 28.20 -5.30 -0.75
C GLU A 179 26.89 -5.53 0.01
N ARG A 180 26.89 -6.33 1.09
CA ARG A 180 25.74 -6.44 2.00
C ARG A 180 25.41 -5.10 2.66
N ASP A 181 26.42 -4.35 3.08
CA ASP A 181 26.23 -3.01 3.67
C ASP A 181 25.65 -2.02 2.65
N ARG A 182 26.08 -2.06 1.39
CA ARG A 182 25.49 -1.26 0.29
C ARG A 182 24.04 -1.64 0.00
N ILE A 183 23.71 -2.94 0.03
CA ILE A 183 22.34 -3.42 -0.18
C ILE A 183 21.46 -2.97 0.98
N ALA A 184 21.92 -3.10 2.23
CA ALA A 184 21.20 -2.62 3.41
C ALA A 184 20.98 -1.10 3.37
N ALA A 185 21.99 -0.31 2.96
CA ALA A 185 21.85 1.12 2.78
C ALA A 185 20.76 1.46 1.73
N ARG A 186 20.79 0.82 0.56
CA ARG A 186 19.75 0.97 -0.47
C ARG A 186 18.36 0.56 0.00
N GLU A 187 18.26 -0.49 0.82
CA GLU A 187 17.00 -0.91 1.42
C GLU A 187 16.45 0.18 2.36
N THR A 188 17.30 0.77 3.21
CA THR A 188 16.89 1.89 4.08
C THR A 188 16.49 3.14 3.29
N GLU A 189 17.18 3.45 2.18
CA GLU A 189 16.80 4.55 1.27
C GLU A 189 15.44 4.30 0.60
N LEU A 190 15.17 3.07 0.14
CA LEU A 190 13.90 2.69 -0.47
C LEU A 190 12.74 2.69 0.55
N LEU A 191 12.98 2.25 1.78
CA LEU A 191 12.00 2.33 2.86
C LEU A 191 11.67 3.78 3.20
N ALA A 192 12.68 4.65 3.34
CA ALA A 192 12.48 6.08 3.56
C ALA A 192 11.72 6.75 2.40
N ALA A 193 12.00 6.37 1.14
CA ALA A 193 11.26 6.85 -0.03
C ALA A 193 9.79 6.38 -0.05
N LEU A 194 9.52 5.14 0.38
CA LEU A 194 8.15 4.62 0.52
C LEU A 194 7.38 5.30 1.66
N GLU A 195 8.04 5.63 2.77
CA GLU A 195 7.45 6.40 3.87
C GLU A 195 7.15 7.84 3.45
N ALA A 196 8.06 8.49 2.72
CA ALA A 196 7.84 9.81 2.14
C ALA A 196 6.64 9.80 1.16
N ALA A 197 6.58 8.84 0.23
CA ALA A 197 5.46 8.70 -0.71
C ALA A 197 4.12 8.43 0.00
N ARG A 198 4.13 7.66 1.10
CA ARG A 198 2.93 7.48 1.95
C ARG A 198 2.51 8.77 2.63
N ALA A 199 3.45 9.55 3.15
CA ALA A 199 3.16 10.86 3.75
C ALA A 199 2.61 11.86 2.71
N GLU A 200 3.14 11.86 1.49
CA GLU A 200 2.61 12.64 0.37
C GLU A 200 1.18 12.23 0.00
N LEU A 201 0.89 10.92 -0.12
CA LEU A 201 -0.47 10.43 -0.39
C LEU A 201 -1.47 10.80 0.71
N VAL A 202 -1.07 10.70 1.99
CA VAL A 202 -1.91 11.16 3.12
C VAL A 202 -2.14 12.68 3.05
N GLY A 203 -1.11 13.47 2.71
CA GLY A 203 -1.22 14.91 2.51
C GLY A 203 -2.11 15.29 1.32
N LEU A 204 -2.10 14.50 0.24
CA LEU A 204 -3.00 14.68 -0.91
C LEU A 204 -4.44 14.30 -0.57
N HIS A 205 -4.68 13.23 0.18
CA HIS A 205 -6.01 12.87 0.67
C HIS A 205 -6.58 13.92 1.63
N ALA A 206 -5.76 14.50 2.52
CA ALA A 206 -6.18 15.60 3.39
C ALA A 206 -6.62 16.82 2.57
N LYS A 207 -5.81 17.25 1.59
CA LYS A 207 -6.15 18.35 0.67
C LYS A 207 -7.38 18.07 -0.18
N LEU A 208 -7.60 16.82 -0.60
CA LEU A 208 -8.80 16.40 -1.33
C LEU A 208 -10.04 16.54 -0.43
N ALA A 209 -9.98 16.03 0.81
CA ALA A 209 -11.08 16.15 1.77
C ALA A 209 -11.38 17.61 2.16
N GLU A 210 -10.36 18.46 2.29
CA GLU A 210 -10.53 19.91 2.47
C GLU A 210 -11.21 20.56 1.26
N ALA A 211 -10.80 20.20 0.03
CA ALA A 211 -11.39 20.73 -1.20
C ALA A 211 -12.84 20.23 -1.41
N GLU A 212 -13.14 18.97 -1.08
CA GLU A 212 -14.50 18.41 -1.09
C GLU A 212 -15.39 19.09 -0.04
N GLY A 213 -14.88 19.30 1.18
CA GLY A 213 -15.59 20.05 2.23
C GLY A 213 -15.86 21.51 1.84
N ALA A 214 -14.89 22.19 1.22
CA ALA A 214 -15.07 23.54 0.69
C ALA A 214 -16.09 23.59 -0.46
N ALA A 215 -16.06 22.61 -1.37
CA ALA A 215 -17.03 22.50 -2.45
C ALA A 215 -18.45 22.21 -1.93
N GLU A 216 -18.59 21.41 -0.88
CA GLU A 216 -19.89 21.15 -0.24
C GLU A 216 -20.41 22.37 0.53
N SER A 217 -19.55 23.12 1.23
CA SER A 217 -19.92 24.43 1.82
C SER A 217 -20.44 25.38 0.74
N GLN A 218 -19.73 25.51 -0.38
CA GLN A 218 -20.18 26.34 -1.51
C GLN A 218 -21.50 25.87 -2.12
N ARG A 219 -21.78 24.55 -2.16
CA ARG A 219 -23.08 24.01 -2.61
C ARG A 219 -24.20 24.36 -1.64
N VAL A 220 -23.97 24.24 -0.33
CA VAL A 220 -24.94 24.60 0.72
C VAL A 220 -25.21 26.11 0.68
N GLU A 221 -24.17 26.94 0.62
CA GLU A 221 -24.28 28.39 0.46
C GLU A 221 -25.05 28.78 -0.81
N ALA A 222 -24.75 28.14 -1.94
CA ALA A 222 -25.48 28.36 -3.19
C ALA A 222 -26.94 27.88 -3.13
N ALA A 223 -27.24 26.81 -2.39
CA ALA A 223 -28.60 26.34 -2.16
C ALA A 223 -29.39 27.31 -1.27
N VAL A 224 -28.79 27.79 -0.16
CA VAL A 224 -29.37 28.81 0.72
C VAL A 224 -29.58 30.12 -0.04
N ALA A 225 -28.63 30.54 -0.89
CA ALA A 225 -28.77 31.74 -1.73
C ALA A 225 -29.89 31.60 -2.78
N LYS A 226 -30.04 30.40 -3.39
CA LYS A 226 -31.18 30.10 -4.28
C LYS A 226 -32.50 30.15 -3.54
N GLN A 227 -32.59 29.51 -2.37
CA GLN A 227 -33.81 29.50 -1.57
C GLN A 227 -34.18 30.90 -1.10
N GLY A 228 -33.23 31.70 -0.60
CA GLY A 228 -33.46 33.12 -0.27
C GLY A 228 -33.90 33.96 -1.48
N ALA A 229 -33.40 33.69 -2.68
CA ALA A 229 -33.87 34.33 -3.90
C ALA A 229 -35.28 33.86 -4.33
N GLU A 230 -35.66 32.62 -4.03
CA GLU A 230 -37.01 32.10 -4.24
C GLU A 230 -38.01 32.65 -3.22
N ASP A 231 -37.63 32.74 -1.95
CA ASP A 231 -38.40 33.38 -0.89
C ASP A 231 -38.62 34.87 -1.19
N LEU A 232 -37.60 35.59 -1.67
CA LEU A 232 -37.74 36.97 -2.15
C LEU A 232 -38.69 37.06 -3.35
N ARG A 233 -38.65 36.13 -4.32
CA ARG A 233 -39.62 36.10 -5.43
C ARG A 233 -41.03 35.79 -4.95
N ASN A 234 -41.20 34.94 -3.95
CA ASN A 234 -42.50 34.60 -3.37
C ASN A 234 -43.05 35.82 -2.60
N ALA A 235 -42.26 36.48 -1.76
CA ALA A 235 -42.63 37.74 -1.11
C ALA A 235 -42.98 38.85 -2.12
N MET A 236 -42.27 38.94 -3.25
CA MET A 236 -42.62 39.86 -4.35
C MET A 236 -43.94 39.48 -5.03
N ARG A 237 -44.25 38.19 -5.20
CA ARG A 237 -45.56 37.73 -5.70
C ARG A 237 -46.68 38.00 -4.71
N ASP A 238 -46.44 37.75 -3.43
CA ASP A 238 -47.43 37.95 -2.36
C ASP A 238 -47.73 39.43 -2.15
N THR A 239 -46.72 40.31 -2.20
CA THR A 239 -46.92 41.77 -2.15
C THR A 239 -47.63 42.29 -3.41
N GLU A 240 -47.33 41.75 -4.59
CA GLU A 240 -48.06 42.07 -5.81
C GLU A 240 -49.51 41.54 -5.78
N ALA A 241 -49.76 40.36 -5.23
CA ALA A 241 -51.10 39.81 -5.01
C ALA A 241 -51.88 40.64 -3.98
N GLN A 242 -51.24 41.06 -2.88
CA GLN A 242 -51.80 42.00 -1.91
C GLN A 242 -52.12 43.36 -2.57
N ARG A 243 -51.25 43.86 -3.45
CA ARG A 243 -51.51 45.08 -4.24
C ARG A 243 -52.70 44.91 -5.18
N GLN A 244 -52.83 43.77 -5.84
CA GLN A 244 -53.97 43.43 -6.70
C GLN A 244 -55.27 43.29 -5.89
N HIS A 245 -55.24 42.63 -4.73
CA HIS A 245 -56.39 42.55 -3.82
C HIS A 245 -56.79 43.92 -3.26
N ALA A 246 -55.83 44.77 -2.89
CA ALA A 246 -56.09 46.15 -2.47
C ALA A 246 -56.69 46.98 -3.61
N MET A 247 -56.20 46.81 -4.84
CA MET A 247 -56.73 47.48 -6.03
C MET A 247 -58.14 46.99 -6.42
N GLN A 248 -58.43 45.70 -6.26
CA GLN A 248 -59.77 45.13 -6.42
C GLN A 248 -60.73 45.58 -5.31
N ALA A 249 -60.26 45.70 -4.07
CA ALA A 249 -61.03 46.24 -2.95
C ALA A 249 -61.33 47.73 -3.16
N ALA A 250 -60.37 48.50 -3.65
CA ALA A 250 -60.54 49.90 -4.01
C ALA A 250 -61.55 50.07 -5.16
N SER A 251 -61.41 49.33 -6.26
CA SER A 251 -62.34 49.43 -7.39
C SER A 251 -63.74 48.93 -7.04
N LYS A 252 -63.87 47.92 -6.16
CA LYS A 252 -65.16 47.50 -5.60
C LYS A 252 -65.76 48.59 -4.71
N ALA A 253 -64.99 49.23 -3.84
CA ALA A 253 -65.45 50.34 -3.01
C ALA A 253 -65.84 51.58 -3.85
N GLU A 254 -65.14 51.84 -4.96
CA GLU A 254 -65.52 52.87 -5.94
C GLU A 254 -66.80 52.51 -6.68
N ALA A 255 -66.99 51.25 -7.08
CA ALA A 255 -68.24 50.78 -7.67
C ALA A 255 -69.42 50.86 -6.68
N GLU A 256 -69.21 50.52 -5.41
CA GLU A 256 -70.20 50.67 -4.33
C GLU A 256 -70.53 52.14 -4.06
N ARG A 257 -69.54 53.04 -4.04
CA ARG A 257 -69.77 54.50 -3.97
C ARG A 257 -70.54 55.02 -5.18
N ALA A 258 -70.20 54.58 -6.39
CA ALA A 258 -70.90 54.96 -7.62
C ALA A 258 -72.32 54.36 -7.72
N ALA A 259 -72.59 53.23 -7.06
CA ALA A 259 -73.93 52.67 -6.91
C ALA A 259 -74.75 53.42 -5.85
N ALA A 260 -74.14 53.78 -4.71
CA ALA A 260 -74.76 54.59 -3.67
C ALA A 260 -75.14 55.98 -4.19
N LEU A 261 -74.26 56.64 -4.96
CA LEU A 261 -74.56 57.93 -5.60
C LEU A 261 -75.69 57.81 -6.64
N ARG A 262 -75.76 56.70 -7.39
CA ARG A 262 -76.89 56.44 -8.31
C ARG A 262 -78.20 56.26 -7.54
N ALA A 263 -78.22 55.40 -6.52
CA ALA A 263 -79.39 55.21 -5.66
C ALA A 263 -79.83 56.52 -4.97
N GLN A 264 -78.89 57.36 -4.56
CA GLN A 264 -79.17 58.69 -4.00
C GLN A 264 -79.81 59.61 -5.04
N SER A 265 -79.26 59.68 -6.27
CA SER A 265 -79.85 60.47 -7.37
C SER A 265 -81.23 59.95 -7.82
N GLU A 266 -81.48 58.64 -7.74
CA GLU A 266 -82.76 58.01 -8.05
C GLU A 266 -83.80 58.34 -6.97
N ALA A 267 -83.41 58.30 -5.69
CA ALA A 267 -84.23 58.69 -4.55
C ALA A 267 -84.54 60.21 -4.55
N GLU A 268 -83.57 61.06 -4.85
CA GLU A 268 -83.78 62.51 -5.02
C GLU A 268 -84.75 62.79 -6.17
N ALA A 269 -84.59 62.11 -7.31
CA ALA A 269 -85.53 62.21 -8.42
C ALA A 269 -86.93 61.67 -8.05
N GLU A 270 -87.05 60.70 -7.15
CA GLU A 270 -88.33 60.20 -6.65
C GLU A 270 -88.99 61.18 -5.68
N VAL A 271 -88.24 61.84 -4.80
CA VAL A 271 -88.73 62.93 -3.94
C VAL A 271 -89.23 64.10 -4.79
N VAL A 272 -88.52 64.49 -5.85
CA VAL A 272 -88.97 65.53 -6.79
C VAL A 272 -90.28 65.11 -7.49
N ARG A 273 -90.39 63.85 -7.94
CA ARG A 273 -91.65 63.32 -8.52
C ARG A 273 -92.80 63.25 -7.52
N ALA A 274 -92.53 62.98 -6.24
CA ALA A 274 -93.54 62.98 -5.18
C ALA A 274 -94.04 64.40 -4.86
N ASN A 275 -93.13 65.39 -4.77
CA ASN A 275 -93.46 66.78 -4.54
C ASN A 275 -94.30 67.38 -5.69
N ALA A 276 -93.95 67.08 -6.95
CA ALA A 276 -94.75 67.52 -8.10
C ALA A 276 -96.20 67.00 -8.03
N ARG A 277 -96.40 65.72 -7.65
CA ARG A 277 -97.75 65.15 -7.45
C ARG A 277 -98.50 65.82 -6.29
N ALA A 278 -97.81 66.21 -5.22
CA ALA A 278 -98.42 66.91 -4.10
C ALA A 278 -98.84 68.35 -4.46
N GLU A 279 -98.03 69.05 -5.26
CA GLU A 279 -98.39 70.38 -5.78
C GLU A 279 -99.58 70.34 -6.75
N ASP A 280 -99.64 69.33 -7.63
CA ASP A 280 -100.77 69.19 -8.55
C ASP A 280 -102.07 68.81 -7.82
N ALA A 281 -102.00 67.93 -6.82
CA ALA A 281 -103.13 67.64 -5.93
C ALA A 281 -103.60 68.87 -5.12
N ALA A 282 -102.68 69.77 -4.74
CA ALA A 282 -103.05 71.03 -4.10
C ALA A 282 -103.78 71.98 -5.07
N LYS A 283 -103.29 72.12 -6.32
CA LYS A 283 -103.95 72.90 -7.37
C LYS A 283 -105.35 72.37 -7.69
N GLU A 284 -105.53 71.05 -7.73
CA GLU A 284 -106.85 70.42 -7.94
C GLU A 284 -107.81 70.68 -6.77
N ARG A 285 -107.33 70.58 -5.52
CA ARG A 285 -108.13 70.91 -4.33
C ARG A 285 -108.58 72.38 -4.36
N ASP A 286 -107.67 73.30 -4.63
CA ASP A 286 -107.95 74.73 -4.60
C ASP A 286 -108.88 75.14 -5.76
N ALA A 287 -108.75 74.50 -6.93
CA ALA A 287 -109.70 74.64 -8.04
C ALA A 287 -111.09 74.03 -7.73
N ALA A 288 -111.16 72.93 -6.97
CA ALA A 288 -112.43 72.37 -6.51
C ALA A 288 -113.11 73.28 -5.48
N GLN A 289 -112.34 73.91 -4.59
CA GLN A 289 -112.84 74.85 -3.59
C GLN A 289 -113.38 76.14 -4.22
N ALA A 290 -112.67 76.72 -5.20
CA ALA A 290 -113.16 77.87 -5.97
C ALA A 290 -114.47 77.56 -6.74
N ARG A 291 -114.64 76.33 -7.24
CA ARG A 291 -115.90 75.89 -7.87
C ARG A 291 -117.04 75.73 -6.86
N ALA A 292 -116.75 75.29 -5.63
CA ALA A 292 -117.75 75.21 -4.56
C ALA A 292 -118.21 76.61 -4.12
N GLU A 293 -117.28 77.56 -3.98
CA GLU A 293 -117.58 78.96 -3.63
C GLU A 293 -118.42 79.65 -4.72
N ALA A 294 -118.08 79.45 -6.00
CA ALA A 294 -118.90 79.93 -7.12
C ALA A 294 -120.33 79.35 -7.09
N ALA A 295 -120.48 78.04 -6.88
CA ALA A 295 -121.79 77.39 -6.78
C ALA A 295 -122.62 77.89 -5.57
N THR A 296 -121.98 78.26 -4.46
CA THR A 296 -122.69 78.91 -3.34
C THR A 296 -123.16 80.32 -3.70
N GLY A 297 -122.34 81.11 -4.40
CA GLY A 297 -122.71 82.44 -4.88
C GLY A 297 -123.92 82.41 -5.82
N GLU A 298 -123.92 81.52 -6.82
CA GLU A 298 -125.04 81.34 -7.75
C GLU A 298 -126.34 80.95 -7.01
N ARG A 299 -126.23 80.06 -6.01
CA ARG A 299 -127.39 79.59 -5.23
C ARG A 299 -127.97 80.68 -4.32
N ASP A 300 -127.13 81.52 -3.75
CA ASP A 300 -127.58 82.62 -2.88
C ASP A 300 -128.18 83.78 -3.72
N GLU A 301 -127.65 84.02 -4.94
CA GLU A 301 -128.25 84.95 -5.91
C GLU A 301 -129.62 84.47 -6.43
N LEU A 302 -129.79 83.16 -6.67
CA LEU A 302 -131.10 82.56 -6.97
C LEU A 302 -132.06 82.67 -5.79
N THR A 303 -131.58 82.53 -4.56
CA THR A 303 -132.40 82.68 -3.34
C THR A 303 -132.88 84.12 -3.17
N ALA A 304 -132.05 85.12 -3.48
CA ALA A 304 -132.47 86.53 -3.50
C ALA A 304 -133.58 86.77 -4.54
N LYS A 305 -133.43 86.26 -5.77
CA LYS A 305 -134.44 86.40 -6.84
C LYS A 305 -135.79 85.76 -6.48
N ILE A 306 -135.78 84.62 -5.78
CA ILE A 306 -137.01 83.96 -5.28
C ILE A 306 -137.69 84.83 -4.20
N ASN A 307 -136.90 85.43 -3.30
CA ASN A 307 -137.44 86.32 -2.26
C ASN A 307 -138.06 87.59 -2.87
N ASP A 308 -137.44 88.19 -3.87
CA ASP A 308 -137.99 89.34 -4.60
C ASP A 308 -139.31 89.00 -5.29
N GLN A 309 -139.38 87.83 -5.96
CA GLN A 309 -140.63 87.33 -6.55
C GLN A 309 -141.72 87.08 -5.49
N ALA A 310 -141.36 86.60 -4.30
CA ALA A 310 -142.28 86.42 -3.18
C ALA A 310 -142.74 87.74 -2.52
N VAL A 311 -141.98 88.83 -2.67
CA VAL A 311 -142.41 90.19 -2.32
C VAL A 311 -143.37 90.74 -3.38
N GLN A 312 -143.04 90.59 -4.67
CA GLN A 312 -143.89 91.02 -5.79
C GLN A 312 -145.24 90.30 -5.80
N LEU A 313 -145.28 88.99 -5.56
CA LEU A 313 -146.53 88.23 -5.43
C LEU A 313 -147.41 88.71 -4.27
N ARG A 314 -146.80 89.08 -3.13
CA ARG A 314 -147.55 89.67 -2.00
C ARG A 314 -148.14 91.02 -2.38
N GLN A 315 -147.35 91.91 -2.99
CA GLN A 315 -147.84 93.22 -3.47
C GLN A 315 -148.98 93.07 -4.48
N LEU A 316 -148.85 92.15 -5.44
CA LEU A 316 -149.93 91.82 -6.39
C LEU A 316 -151.18 91.30 -5.68
N SER A 317 -151.06 90.35 -4.75
CA SER A 317 -152.20 89.82 -3.99
C SER A 317 -152.90 90.91 -3.15
N GLN A 318 -152.14 91.86 -2.62
CA GLN A 318 -152.65 92.98 -1.85
C GLN A 318 -153.40 93.98 -2.75
N SER A 319 -152.86 94.28 -3.95
CA SER A 319 -153.55 95.11 -4.94
C SER A 319 -154.85 94.47 -5.46
N VAL A 320 -154.91 93.13 -5.58
CA VAL A 320 -156.13 92.41 -5.95
C VAL A 320 -157.16 92.46 -4.83
N ALA A 321 -156.74 92.33 -3.56
CA ALA A 321 -157.63 92.49 -2.41
C ALA A 321 -158.19 93.92 -2.30
N GLU A 322 -157.37 94.94 -2.56
CA GLU A 322 -157.79 96.35 -2.59
C GLU A 322 -158.77 96.63 -3.75
N GLN A 323 -158.51 96.08 -4.95
CA GLN A 323 -159.45 96.17 -6.08
C GLN A 323 -160.76 95.44 -5.81
N GLN A 324 -160.73 94.28 -5.14
CA GLN A 324 -161.94 93.55 -4.74
C GLN A 324 -162.75 94.31 -3.69
N ALA A 325 -162.09 94.94 -2.70
CA ALA A 325 -162.74 95.80 -1.71
C ALA A 325 -163.37 97.05 -2.33
N ALA A 326 -162.68 97.68 -3.30
CA ALA A 326 -163.21 98.80 -4.06
C ALA A 326 -164.44 98.39 -4.92
N LEU A 327 -164.41 97.20 -5.52
CA LEU A 327 -165.55 96.66 -6.29
C LEU A 327 -166.74 96.30 -5.39
N SER A 328 -166.53 95.80 -4.16
CA SER A 328 -167.64 95.60 -3.21
C SER A 328 -168.24 96.92 -2.74
N ALA A 329 -167.40 97.93 -2.44
CA ALA A 329 -167.89 99.27 -2.07
C ALA A 329 -168.71 99.91 -3.20
N LEU A 330 -168.23 99.84 -4.46
CA LEU A 330 -168.97 100.32 -5.62
C LEU A 330 -170.26 99.52 -5.89
N ALA A 331 -170.32 98.23 -5.52
CA ALA A 331 -171.53 97.43 -5.61
C ALA A 331 -172.56 97.85 -4.54
N GLU A 332 -172.13 98.12 -3.31
CA GLU A 332 -172.96 98.64 -2.23
C GLU A 332 -173.48 100.05 -2.55
N GLU A 333 -172.64 100.96 -3.06
CA GLU A 333 -173.04 102.29 -3.54
C GLU A 333 -174.04 102.20 -4.70
N ARG A 334 -173.81 101.30 -5.66
CA ARG A 334 -174.75 101.06 -6.77
C ARG A 334 -176.10 100.55 -6.27
N ASP A 335 -176.12 99.66 -5.28
CA ASP A 335 -177.36 99.06 -4.79
C ASP A 335 -178.10 100.00 -3.83
N ALA A 336 -177.40 100.88 -3.11
CA ALA A 336 -177.98 102.05 -2.45
C ALA A 336 -178.61 103.03 -3.46
N ALA A 337 -177.87 103.40 -4.52
CA ALA A 337 -178.36 104.26 -5.58
C ALA A 337 -179.55 103.65 -6.35
N ARG A 338 -179.60 102.33 -6.51
CA ARG A 338 -180.77 101.61 -7.06
C ARG A 338 -181.95 101.62 -6.09
N ALA A 339 -181.73 101.43 -4.80
CA ALA A 339 -182.77 101.53 -3.78
C ALA A 339 -183.33 102.97 -3.65
N GLU A 340 -182.56 103.99 -4.01
CA GLU A 340 -183.03 105.38 -4.12
C GLU A 340 -183.71 105.67 -5.46
N ALA A 341 -183.18 105.16 -6.59
CA ALA A 341 -183.83 105.25 -7.89
C ALA A 341 -185.20 104.55 -7.91
N ASP A 342 -185.34 103.40 -7.24
CA ASP A 342 -186.63 102.71 -7.11
C ASP A 342 -187.57 103.36 -6.08
N ARG A 343 -187.05 104.19 -5.15
CA ARG A 343 -187.88 105.08 -4.32
C ARG A 343 -188.39 106.26 -5.13
N ALA A 344 -187.54 106.90 -5.94
CA ALA A 344 -187.92 107.96 -6.86
C ALA A 344 -188.90 107.47 -7.96
N ARG A 345 -188.70 106.27 -8.51
CA ARG A 345 -189.63 105.66 -9.47
C ARG A 345 -191.00 105.42 -8.87
N ARG A 346 -191.10 104.88 -7.64
CA ARG A 346 -192.38 104.73 -6.94
C ARG A 346 -193.11 106.06 -6.70
N GLN A 347 -192.40 107.18 -6.61
CA GLN A 347 -193.00 108.52 -6.54
C GLN A 347 -193.45 109.05 -7.92
N ILE A 348 -192.71 108.73 -8.99
CA ILE A 348 -193.05 109.11 -10.37
C ILE A 348 -194.19 108.24 -10.93
N ASP A 349 -194.23 106.95 -10.62
CA ASP A 349 -195.28 106.04 -11.07
C ASP A 349 -196.66 106.39 -10.47
N GLN A 350 -196.69 106.89 -9.24
CA GLN A 350 -197.90 107.48 -8.63
C GLN A 350 -198.39 108.74 -9.37
N LEU A 351 -197.49 109.49 -10.02
CA LEU A 351 -197.83 110.65 -10.83
C LEU A 351 -198.26 110.27 -12.27
N THR A 352 -197.75 109.15 -12.78
CA THR A 352 -197.82 108.80 -14.21
C THR A 352 -198.94 107.80 -14.54
N HIS A 353 -199.34 106.94 -13.60
CA HIS A 353 -200.43 105.97 -13.82
C HIS A 353 -201.84 106.60 -13.89
N ASN A 354 -201.96 107.92 -13.85
CA ASN A 354 -203.21 108.65 -14.13
C ASN A 354 -203.42 108.93 -15.63
N THR A 355 -202.44 108.64 -16.50
CA THR A 355 -202.57 108.83 -17.96
C THR A 355 -201.84 107.76 -18.78
N LEU A 356 -202.64 106.98 -19.53
CA LEU A 356 -202.27 106.20 -20.73
C LEU A 356 -201.32 105.02 -20.47
N SER A 357 -201.82 103.79 -20.38
CA SER A 357 -202.40 102.96 -21.45
C SER A 357 -201.39 102.35 -22.45
N SER A 358 -201.40 101.02 -22.45
CA SER A 358 -201.24 100.13 -23.62
C SER A 358 -199.83 99.74 -24.09
N SER A 359 -199.71 98.42 -24.33
CA SER A 359 -198.96 97.75 -25.43
C SER A 359 -197.43 97.97 -25.52
N ILE A 360 -196.55 97.00 -25.81
CA ILE A 360 -196.53 95.54 -26.04
C ILE A 360 -195.02 95.23 -26.34
N PRO A 361 -194.53 93.97 -26.35
CA PRO A 361 -193.10 93.67 -26.19
C PRO A 361 -192.45 93.22 -27.52
N PRO A 362 -191.76 92.06 -27.66
CA PRO A 362 -190.51 91.57 -27.04
C PRO A 362 -189.37 91.22 -28.06
N GLY A 363 -188.16 90.97 -27.53
CA GLY A 363 -187.31 89.82 -27.94
C GLY A 363 -186.29 89.98 -29.08
N GLY A 364 -185.41 88.96 -29.24
CA GLY A 364 -184.80 88.68 -30.56
C GLY A 364 -183.29 88.37 -30.70
N ARG A 365 -182.81 87.23 -30.17
CA ARG A 365 -182.07 86.16 -30.90
C ARG A 365 -180.71 86.37 -31.64
N LEU A 366 -179.87 85.30 -31.56
CA LEU A 366 -178.81 84.82 -32.51
C LEU A 366 -177.47 85.61 -32.55
N SER A 367 -176.31 85.08 -33.01
CA SER A 367 -175.74 83.71 -33.12
C SER A 367 -174.30 83.75 -33.70
N GLY A 368 -173.42 82.79 -33.34
CA GLY A 368 -172.33 82.29 -34.22
C GLY A 368 -170.88 82.75 -33.98
N GLY A 369 -169.90 81.85 -34.23
CA GLY A 369 -168.46 82.16 -34.37
C GLY A 369 -167.45 81.09 -33.89
N SER A 370 -167.01 80.19 -34.78
CA SER A 370 -165.98 79.11 -34.58
C SER A 370 -164.53 79.62 -34.85
N PRO A 371 -163.43 78.82 -35.02
CA PRO A 371 -163.20 77.35 -34.91
C PRO A 371 -161.87 76.89 -34.20
N VAL A 372 -161.51 75.59 -34.32
CA VAL A 372 -160.50 74.84 -33.51
C VAL A 372 -159.54 73.97 -34.35
N PRO A 373 -158.21 73.96 -34.06
CA PRO A 373 -157.26 72.90 -34.44
C PRO A 373 -156.48 72.32 -33.18
N PRO A 374 -155.34 71.56 -33.25
CA PRO A 374 -155.41 70.13 -32.87
C PRO A 374 -154.21 69.60 -31.99
N PRO A 375 -153.95 68.27 -31.84
CA PRO A 375 -153.18 67.67 -30.72
C PRO A 375 -151.91 66.86 -31.11
N GLY A 376 -151.35 66.03 -30.20
CA GLY A 376 -150.28 65.08 -30.50
C GLY A 376 -150.03 63.96 -29.45
N PHE A 377 -150.18 62.69 -29.87
CA PHE A 377 -149.67 61.46 -29.22
C PHE A 377 -148.64 60.79 -30.16
N ALA A 378 -147.68 59.99 -29.65
CA ALA A 378 -147.31 58.64 -30.17
C ALA A 378 -145.86 58.16 -29.86
N ASN A 379 -145.73 56.83 -29.88
CA ASN A 379 -144.57 55.93 -29.73
C ASN A 379 -143.30 56.23 -30.57
N GLY A 380 -142.14 55.69 -30.15
CA GLY A 380 -140.96 55.49 -31.01
C GLY A 380 -139.76 54.77 -30.30
N PRO A 381 -139.01 53.83 -30.94
CA PRO A 381 -138.07 52.95 -30.23
C PRO A 381 -136.56 53.07 -30.62
N GLY A 382 -135.69 52.54 -29.75
CA GLY A 382 -134.48 51.79 -30.13
C GLY A 382 -133.12 52.51 -30.20
N GLY A 383 -132.04 51.79 -29.80
CA GLY A 383 -130.68 51.97 -30.36
C GLY A 383 -129.50 52.08 -29.38
N ALA A 384 -128.59 51.08 -29.40
CA ALA A 384 -127.13 51.13 -29.11
C ALA A 384 -126.65 51.68 -27.72
N ARG A 385 -126.10 50.93 -26.74
CA ARG A 385 -124.99 49.91 -26.73
C ARG A 385 -123.68 50.42 -27.40
N PRO A 386 -122.44 49.98 -27.02
CA PRO A 386 -122.01 49.03 -25.97
C PRO A 386 -120.74 49.53 -25.17
N PRO A 387 -119.69 48.76 -24.79
CA PRO A 387 -119.62 48.06 -23.49
C PRO A 387 -118.21 47.96 -22.80
N MET A 388 -118.13 47.13 -21.74
CA MET A 388 -116.96 46.33 -21.28
C MET A 388 -115.73 47.05 -20.64
N THR A 389 -114.90 46.47 -19.77
CA THR A 389 -114.96 45.30 -18.82
C THR A 389 -113.87 45.54 -17.70
N PRO A 390 -113.10 44.60 -17.07
CA PRO A 390 -113.01 44.57 -15.59
C PRO A 390 -111.55 44.48 -15.06
N VAL A 391 -111.36 43.83 -13.90
CA VAL A 391 -110.18 43.03 -13.44
C VAL A 391 -109.30 43.60 -12.31
N ALA A 392 -109.21 42.76 -11.26
CA ALA A 392 -108.15 42.53 -10.26
C ALA A 392 -107.67 43.64 -9.32
N GLY A 393 -107.23 43.21 -8.13
CA GLY A 393 -106.03 43.81 -7.53
C GLY A 393 -105.94 43.98 -6.01
N ALA A 394 -106.39 43.03 -5.17
CA ALA A 394 -106.06 43.05 -3.74
C ALA A 394 -105.89 41.62 -3.18
N GLY A 395 -104.89 41.29 -2.37
CA GLY A 395 -103.70 42.08 -2.01
C GLY A 395 -102.90 41.46 -0.85
N ALA A 396 -101.65 41.90 -0.71
CA ALA A 396 -100.78 41.81 0.48
C ALA A 396 -100.21 40.43 0.93
N PRO A 397 -99.08 40.41 1.67
CA PRO A 397 -98.19 39.23 1.81
C PRO A 397 -98.01 38.78 3.29
N LEU A 398 -97.10 37.84 3.57
CA LEU A 398 -96.21 37.84 4.75
C LEU A 398 -95.15 36.71 4.78
N SER A 399 -94.02 36.98 5.47
CA SER A 399 -93.04 36.05 6.09
C SER A 399 -92.10 35.19 5.20
N ALA A 400 -90.76 35.38 5.17
CA ALA A 400 -89.72 35.28 6.24
C ALA A 400 -89.19 33.82 6.48
N PRO A 401 -87.92 33.60 6.90
CA PRO A 401 -87.00 32.68 6.17
C PRO A 401 -86.12 31.71 7.03
N VAL A 402 -85.09 31.08 6.39
CA VAL A 402 -83.87 30.43 6.99
C VAL A 402 -84.09 29.03 7.65
N PRO A 403 -83.10 28.09 7.77
CA PRO A 403 -81.69 28.01 7.32
C PRO A 403 -81.33 26.79 6.42
N PRO A 404 -80.04 26.68 6.02
CA PRO A 404 -79.28 25.43 6.20
C PRO A 404 -78.04 25.64 7.09
N GLY A 405 -77.64 24.60 7.82
CA GLY A 405 -76.35 24.48 8.51
C GLY A 405 -75.94 22.99 8.58
N GLY A 406 -74.67 22.62 8.75
CA GLY A 406 -73.46 23.43 8.87
C GLY A 406 -72.47 22.81 9.87
N GLN A 407 -71.20 22.64 9.47
CA GLN A 407 -70.05 22.26 10.31
C GLN A 407 -70.15 20.84 10.94
N GLY A 408 -69.09 20.16 11.40
CA GLY A 408 -67.65 20.47 11.47
C GLY A 408 -66.82 19.16 11.57
N THR A 409 -65.54 19.17 11.18
CA THR A 409 -64.36 19.21 12.09
C THR A 409 -63.82 17.85 12.56
N SER A 410 -62.51 17.66 12.37
CA SER A 410 -61.59 16.74 13.10
C SER A 410 -61.92 15.23 13.04
N GLY A 411 -61.05 14.31 12.57
CA GLY A 411 -59.59 14.31 12.51
C GLY A 411 -59.02 13.39 13.59
N ILE A 412 -58.33 12.29 13.21
CA ILE A 412 -57.51 11.42 14.08
C ILE A 412 -56.72 10.39 13.22
N HIS A 413 -55.61 9.90 13.79
CA HIS A 413 -54.67 8.83 13.42
C HIS A 413 -55.15 7.72 12.43
N GLY A 414 -54.28 7.02 11.68
CA GLY A 414 -52.82 6.94 11.63
C GLY A 414 -52.39 5.91 10.55
N GLY A 415 -51.14 5.95 10.08
CA GLY A 415 -50.75 5.27 8.83
C GLY A 415 -50.41 3.77 8.89
N PRO A 416 -50.29 3.09 7.72
CA PRO A 416 -49.72 1.75 7.57
C PRO A 416 -48.20 1.79 7.31
N PRO A 417 -47.46 0.67 7.44
CA PRO A 417 -46.00 0.64 7.47
C PRO A 417 -45.33 0.26 6.13
N PRO A 418 -44.04 0.60 5.97
CA PRO A 418 -43.01 -0.29 5.45
C PRO A 418 -42.14 -0.82 6.62
N GLY A 419 -41.42 -1.94 6.53
CA GLY A 419 -41.07 -2.72 5.33
C GLY A 419 -39.55 -2.75 5.16
N SER A 420 -38.95 -3.93 5.41
CA SER A 420 -37.54 -4.30 5.18
C SER A 420 -36.43 -3.68 6.06
N SER A 421 -35.69 -4.54 6.79
CA SER A 421 -34.21 -4.64 6.76
C SER A 421 -33.68 -5.66 7.78
N GLN A 422 -32.46 -6.15 7.56
CA GLN A 422 -31.68 -7.14 8.35
C GLN A 422 -32.22 -8.59 8.28
N SER A 423 -31.55 -9.60 7.71
CA SER A 423 -30.13 -9.91 7.47
C SER A 423 -29.35 -10.41 8.71
N GLY A 424 -29.48 -11.71 8.99
CA GLY A 424 -28.62 -12.45 9.91
C GLY A 424 -28.58 -13.92 9.51
N GLY A 425 -27.47 -14.36 8.90
CA GLY A 425 -27.31 -15.72 8.39
C GLY A 425 -25.86 -16.18 8.49
N HIS A 426 -25.56 -16.98 9.51
CA HIS A 426 -24.26 -17.65 9.63
C HIS A 426 -24.17 -18.83 8.65
N MET A 427 -23.04 -18.96 7.94
CA MET A 427 -22.59 -20.24 7.40
C MET A 427 -21.08 -20.42 7.57
N LEU A 428 -20.70 -21.64 7.95
CA LEU A 428 -19.33 -22.15 8.01
C LEU A 428 -18.94 -22.76 6.65
N PRO A 429 -17.68 -22.63 6.20
CA PRO A 429 -17.14 -23.42 5.09
C PRO A 429 -16.37 -24.69 5.58
N PRO A 430 -16.27 -25.75 4.74
CA PRO A 430 -15.53 -26.98 5.04
C PRO A 430 -14.04 -26.90 4.63
N PRO A 431 -13.17 -27.82 5.11
CA PRO A 431 -11.76 -27.86 4.72
C PRO A 431 -11.55 -28.47 3.32
N ALA A 432 -10.67 -27.86 2.54
CA ALA A 432 -10.29 -28.34 1.21
C ALA A 432 -9.09 -29.29 1.25
N ALA A 433 -9.15 -30.36 0.46
CA ALA A 433 -7.99 -31.19 0.10
C ALA A 433 -7.44 -30.75 -1.27
N GLY A 434 -6.11 -30.83 -1.45
CA GLY A 434 -5.48 -30.62 -2.76
C GLY A 434 -4.13 -29.91 -2.70
N GLY A 435 -3.05 -30.67 -2.49
CA GLY A 435 -1.67 -30.22 -2.73
C GLY A 435 -1.20 -30.65 -4.12
N PRO A 436 -0.45 -29.80 -4.87
CA PRO A 436 0.02 -30.13 -6.21
C PRO A 436 1.31 -30.98 -6.19
N PRO A 437 1.54 -31.86 -7.17
CA PRO A 437 2.83 -32.51 -7.38
C PRO A 437 3.77 -31.62 -8.21
N SER A 438 5.01 -31.47 -7.77
CA SER A 438 6.10 -30.91 -8.59
C SER A 438 7.08 -32.02 -8.99
N PRO A 439 7.58 -32.05 -10.24
CA PRO A 439 8.50 -33.08 -10.71
C PRO A 439 9.96 -32.70 -10.38
N VAL A 440 10.75 -33.68 -9.95
CA VAL A 440 12.22 -33.58 -9.93
C VAL A 440 12.81 -34.74 -10.72
N THR A 441 13.31 -34.43 -11.90
CA THR A 441 14.20 -35.28 -12.70
C THR A 441 15.56 -35.40 -12.02
N GLY A 442 16.14 -36.61 -11.98
CA GLY A 442 17.50 -36.83 -11.47
C GLY A 442 18.60 -36.30 -12.41
N PRO A 443 19.86 -36.50 -12.01
CA PRO A 443 20.70 -37.40 -12.81
C PRO A 443 21.50 -38.43 -11.97
N PRO A 444 22.02 -39.52 -12.58
CA PRO A 444 22.75 -40.57 -11.88
C PRO A 444 24.28 -40.55 -12.09
N ALA A 445 25.03 -40.57 -11.00
CA ALA A 445 26.41 -41.08 -10.83
C ALA A 445 26.74 -40.93 -9.32
N GLY A 446 27.48 -41.80 -8.63
CA GLY A 446 28.26 -42.95 -9.09
C GLY A 446 29.63 -42.96 -8.40
N GLU A 447 29.67 -43.20 -7.08
CA GLU A 447 30.93 -43.30 -6.31
C GLU A 447 30.88 -44.33 -5.15
N PRO A 448 32.04 -44.81 -4.65
CA PRO A 448 32.18 -46.10 -3.94
C PRO A 448 32.03 -46.02 -2.40
N PRO A 449 31.97 -47.17 -1.68
CA PRO A 449 31.69 -47.18 -0.24
C PRO A 449 32.88 -46.73 0.62
N LEU A 450 32.62 -45.83 1.56
CA LEU A 450 33.54 -45.49 2.65
C LEU A 450 33.45 -46.52 3.81
N PRO A 451 34.56 -46.75 4.53
CA PRO A 451 34.61 -47.76 5.59
C PRO A 451 33.95 -47.29 6.89
N THR A 452 33.43 -48.27 7.63
CA THR A 452 32.93 -48.10 9.00
C THR A 452 34.05 -47.67 9.95
N ARG A 453 33.79 -46.64 10.77
CA ARG A 453 34.63 -46.26 11.92
C ARG A 453 33.76 -46.25 13.19
N PRO A 454 34.15 -46.94 14.27
CA PRO A 454 33.35 -47.02 15.50
C PRO A 454 33.45 -45.74 16.35
N LEU A 455 32.44 -45.53 17.18
CA LEU A 455 32.35 -44.48 18.20
C LEU A 455 32.60 -45.04 19.60
N ASN A 456 33.22 -44.19 20.45
CA ASN A 456 33.28 -44.21 21.92
C ASN A 456 34.27 -45.17 22.63
N GLY A 457 34.76 -44.70 23.80
CA GLY A 457 35.88 -45.26 24.58
C GLY A 457 37.15 -44.44 24.37
N ALA A 458 37.33 -43.22 24.90
CA ALA A 458 37.23 -42.81 26.29
C ALA A 458 38.20 -43.58 27.22
N ASP A 459 39.50 -43.35 27.04
CA ASP A 459 40.46 -43.24 28.15
C ASP A 459 41.60 -42.30 27.74
N ARG A 460 41.92 -41.36 28.62
CA ARG A 460 42.92 -40.30 28.42
C ARG A 460 43.88 -40.32 29.61
N GLU A 461 44.80 -41.28 29.60
CA GLU A 461 45.95 -41.27 30.49
C GLU A 461 47.13 -40.59 29.81
N ASP A 462 47.75 -39.66 30.54
CA ASP A 462 48.69 -38.65 30.04
C ASP A 462 50.01 -38.76 30.82
N PRO A 463 51.01 -39.53 30.35
CA PRO A 463 52.24 -39.77 31.07
C PRO A 463 53.35 -38.78 30.66
N LEU A 464 53.09 -37.48 30.80
CA LEU A 464 54.08 -36.41 30.57
C LEU A 464 54.30 -35.54 31.83
N PHE A 465 54.51 -36.19 32.98
CA PHE A 465 55.01 -35.52 34.18
C PHE A 465 55.87 -36.42 35.09
N THR A 466 57.05 -36.81 34.62
CA THR A 466 58.21 -37.07 35.49
C THR A 466 59.39 -36.25 34.99
N GLY A 467 59.90 -35.39 35.88
CA GLY A 467 61.06 -34.53 35.63
C GLY A 467 62.40 -35.27 35.70
N PRO A 468 63.51 -34.50 35.79
CA PRO A 468 64.87 -34.94 35.45
C PRO A 468 65.48 -36.00 36.39
#